data_AF-A0A7J2KBX5-F1
#
_entry.id   AF-A0A7J2KBX5-F1
#
_cell.length_a   1.000
_cell.length_b   1.000
_cell.length_c   1.000
_cell.angle_alpha   90.00
_cell.angle_beta   90.00
_cell.angle_gamma   90.00
#
_symmetry.space_group_name_H-M   'P 1'
#
loop_
_entity.id
_entity.type
_entity.pdbx_description
1 polymer ?
#
loop_
_entity_poly.entity_id
_entity_poly.type
_entity_poly.pdbx_seq_one_letter_code
_entity_poly.pdbx_strand_id
1 'polypeptide(L)'
;MAAIPEFQAQWDILVKIAISFLAGALIGLEREKARRTISKEELEYSAPPGVRSFGFISLLGMFTVTIPMYTVRIVPKDIASITSFSLMAVFAILASLVIGMYSYHRLMIQREPGITTLIALALTYVIGVGIGLGLLLESIAASVLITFMLAIKLRIEEAVKVLTYEELLSALEIGIIVFLLGPFLAVDITDPWLHVINLRILYGFFVIILILSYVGYILVKALGPRALTYFAFFGGLVHSEATVISITRLCSRLNRYKDIIVGVIAATSAMVLRNMFLILGLLALTATHGMWTQDITIMVLSFLISISIGALIGKLEKRYAAKVKVTQELTIEKPVSYGLALKALLVFIVVLLATTFASNIAGELGVLASSIIGGLVSAEATIFSVNSLQIAGKIGGNVA
;
A
#
# COMPACT_ATOMS: atom_id res chain seq x y z
N MET A 1 -53.52 16.47 -43.14
CA MET A 1 -52.50 17.06 -42.26
C MET A 1 -52.18 16.03 -41.20
N ALA A 2 -51.19 15.17 -41.47
CA ALA A 2 -50.82 14.08 -40.56
C ALA A 2 -50.19 14.69 -39.30
N ALA A 3 -50.74 14.37 -38.13
CA ALA A 3 -50.22 14.82 -36.85
C ALA A 3 -48.76 14.36 -36.71
N ILE A 4 -47.87 15.32 -36.46
CA ILE A 4 -46.47 15.05 -36.13
C ILE A 4 -46.49 14.24 -34.83
N PRO A 5 -45.93 13.02 -34.78
CA PRO A 5 -45.87 12.27 -33.53
C PRO A 5 -45.08 13.10 -32.50
N GLU A 6 -45.66 13.33 -31.33
CA GLU A 6 -45.03 14.06 -30.24
C GLU A 6 -43.62 13.50 -29.97
N PHE A 7 -42.62 14.37 -30.05
CA PHE A 7 -41.23 14.03 -29.77
C PHE A 7 -41.06 13.76 -28.27
N GLN A 8 -41.39 12.56 -27.80
CA GLN A 8 -41.10 12.13 -26.44
C GLN A 8 -39.62 11.71 -26.35
N ALA A 9 -38.76 12.66 -26.00
CA ALA A 9 -37.35 12.39 -25.76
C ALA A 9 -37.17 11.38 -24.61
N GLN A 10 -36.50 10.27 -24.88
CA GLN A 10 -36.15 9.30 -23.84
C GLN A 10 -34.92 9.78 -23.08
N TRP A 11 -35.16 10.51 -21.98
CA TRP A 11 -34.12 11.09 -21.13
C TRP A 11 -33.07 10.07 -20.65
N ASP A 12 -33.46 8.81 -20.44
CA ASP A 12 -32.55 7.72 -20.08
C ASP A 12 -31.45 7.47 -21.13
N ILE A 13 -31.79 7.55 -22.43
CA ILE A 13 -30.82 7.39 -23.51
C ILE A 13 -29.83 8.56 -23.52
N LEU A 14 -30.33 9.79 -23.38
CA LEU A 14 -29.47 10.98 -23.36
C LEU A 14 -28.46 10.93 -22.20
N VAL A 15 -28.91 10.48 -21.03
CA VAL A 15 -28.05 10.26 -19.87
C VAL A 15 -27.01 9.17 -20.15
N LYS A 16 -27.41 8.02 -20.71
CA LYS A 16 -26.47 6.95 -21.08
C LYS A 16 -25.46 7.39 -22.15
N ILE A 17 -25.86 8.21 -23.11
CA ILE A 17 -24.96 8.79 -24.13
C ILE A 17 -23.92 9.68 -23.44
N ALA A 18 -24.37 10.62 -22.59
CA ALA A 18 -23.47 11.52 -21.87
C ALA A 18 -22.49 10.74 -20.98
N ILE A 19 -22.98 9.79 -20.17
CA ILE A 19 -22.15 8.97 -19.29
C ILE A 19 -21.19 8.10 -20.08
N SER A 20 -21.64 7.46 -21.17
CA SER A 20 -20.79 6.63 -22.02
C SER A 20 -19.64 7.42 -22.64
N PHE A 21 -19.94 8.60 -23.19
CA PHE A 21 -18.91 9.47 -23.72
C PHE A 21 -17.93 9.91 -22.63
N LEU A 22 -18.42 10.34 -21.47
CA LEU A 22 -17.58 10.83 -20.36
C LEU A 22 -16.70 9.72 -19.76
N ALA A 23 -17.23 8.50 -19.61
CA ALA A 23 -16.45 7.35 -19.15
C ALA A 23 -15.32 7.02 -20.13
N GLY A 24 -15.62 6.92 -21.43
CA GLY A 24 -14.58 6.73 -22.45
C GLY A 24 -13.57 7.89 -22.47
N ALA A 25 -14.06 9.13 -22.42
CA ALA A 25 -13.24 10.34 -22.37
C ALA A 25 -12.28 10.35 -21.17
N LEU A 26 -12.70 9.83 -20.00
CA LEU A 26 -11.85 9.72 -18.81
C LEU A 26 -10.62 8.83 -19.06
N ILE A 27 -10.76 7.73 -19.79
CA ILE A 27 -9.64 6.88 -20.19
C ILE A 27 -8.78 7.62 -21.23
N GLY A 28 -9.41 8.29 -22.19
CA GLY A 28 -8.72 9.05 -23.22
C GLY A 28 -7.95 10.27 -22.69
N LEU A 29 -8.34 10.86 -21.56
CA LEU A 29 -7.63 11.97 -20.90
C LEU A 29 -6.22 11.58 -20.50
N GLU A 30 -6.07 10.39 -19.91
CA GLU A 30 -4.76 9.90 -19.50
C GLU A 30 -3.90 9.60 -20.74
N ARG A 31 -4.48 9.00 -21.80
CA ARG A 31 -3.75 8.74 -23.06
C ARG A 31 -3.33 10.03 -23.77
N GLU A 32 -4.15 11.07 -23.73
CA GLU A 32 -3.81 12.39 -24.26
C GLU A 32 -2.72 13.09 -23.43
N LYS A 33 -2.72 12.91 -22.10
CA LYS A 33 -1.63 13.39 -21.25
C LYS A 33 -0.32 12.66 -21.55
N ALA A 34 -0.35 11.34 -21.69
CA ALA A 34 0.82 10.53 -22.06
C ALA A 34 1.41 10.97 -23.42
N ARG A 35 0.55 11.37 -24.38
CA ARG A 35 0.95 11.95 -25.67
C ARG A 35 1.81 13.22 -25.53
N ARG A 36 1.58 14.05 -24.51
CA ARG A 36 2.32 15.32 -24.32
C ARG A 36 3.71 15.15 -23.72
N THR A 37 4.03 13.96 -23.22
CA THR A 37 5.36 13.63 -22.66
C THR A 37 6.33 13.13 -23.74
N ILE A 38 5.83 12.82 -24.94
CA ILE A 38 6.58 12.30 -26.09
C ILE A 38 7.22 13.46 -26.89
N SER A 39 8.40 13.26 -27.47
CA SER A 39 9.12 14.29 -28.26
C SER A 39 8.31 14.74 -29.49
N LYS A 40 8.47 16.00 -29.91
CA LYS A 40 7.71 16.59 -31.04
C LYS A 40 7.87 15.82 -32.36
N GLU A 41 9.02 15.18 -32.58
CA GLU A 41 9.31 14.39 -33.79
C GLU A 41 8.60 13.02 -33.79
N GLU A 42 8.43 12.38 -32.63
CA GLU A 42 7.65 11.12 -32.49
C GLU A 42 6.13 11.37 -32.53
N LEU A 43 5.71 12.59 -32.20
CA LEU A 43 4.32 13.05 -32.20
C LEU A 43 3.70 13.13 -33.60
N GLU A 44 4.50 13.38 -34.63
CA GLU A 44 4.01 13.52 -36.02
C GLU A 44 3.67 12.15 -36.63
N TYR A 45 4.32 11.07 -36.16
CA TYR A 45 4.14 9.72 -36.70
C TYR A 45 3.35 8.76 -35.78
N SER A 46 3.34 8.93 -34.45
CA SER A 46 2.88 7.89 -33.50
C SER A 46 1.91 8.37 -32.40
N ALA A 47 1.09 9.38 -32.67
CA ALA A 47 0.29 10.01 -31.63
C ALA A 47 -0.86 9.09 -31.14
N PRO A 48 -0.90 8.62 -29.86
CA PRO A 48 -1.94 7.71 -29.37
C PRO A 48 -3.33 8.35 -29.37
N PRO A 49 -4.42 7.56 -29.36
CA PRO A 49 -5.79 8.09 -29.42
C PRO A 49 -6.07 8.96 -28.19
N GLY A 50 -6.70 10.11 -28.40
CA GLY A 50 -7.00 11.07 -27.34
C GLY A 50 -8.40 10.91 -26.76
N VAL A 51 -8.84 11.92 -26.00
CA VAL A 51 -10.14 11.97 -25.30
C VAL A 51 -11.32 11.64 -26.23
N ARG A 52 -11.35 12.25 -27.42
CA ARG A 52 -12.45 12.06 -28.38
C ARG A 52 -12.53 10.63 -28.91
N SER A 53 -11.41 10.01 -29.24
CA SER A 53 -11.39 8.65 -29.78
C SER A 53 -11.94 7.63 -28.78
N PHE A 54 -11.50 7.71 -27.52
CA PHE A 54 -11.99 6.84 -26.46
C PHE A 54 -13.47 7.11 -26.12
N GLY A 55 -13.88 8.38 -26.08
CA GLY A 55 -15.29 8.75 -25.91
C GLY A 55 -16.19 8.17 -27.01
N PHE A 56 -15.77 8.23 -28.27
CA PHE A 56 -16.53 7.65 -29.38
C PHE A 56 -16.55 6.12 -29.37
N ILE A 57 -15.47 5.46 -28.95
CA ILE A 57 -15.44 3.99 -28.85
C ILE A 57 -16.39 3.49 -27.76
N SER A 58 -16.45 4.18 -26.62
CA SER A 58 -17.42 3.89 -25.57
C SER A 58 -18.85 4.11 -26.07
N LEU A 59 -19.11 5.19 -26.81
CA LEU A 59 -20.42 5.42 -27.44
C LEU A 59 -20.81 4.31 -28.42
N LEU A 60 -19.87 3.84 -29.26
CA LEU A 60 -20.10 2.71 -30.15
C LEU A 60 -20.46 1.43 -29.37
N GLY A 61 -19.81 1.19 -28.23
CA GLY A 61 -20.17 0.09 -27.31
C GLY A 61 -21.59 0.23 -26.76
N MET A 62 -21.95 1.42 -26.30
CA MET A 62 -23.29 1.70 -25.77
C MET A 62 -24.37 1.50 -26.85
N PHE A 63 -24.15 1.98 -28.07
CA PHE A 63 -25.07 1.80 -29.18
C PHE A 63 -25.21 0.35 -29.64
N THR A 64 -24.14 -0.47 -29.48
CA THR A 64 -24.18 -1.90 -29.80
C THR A 64 -25.28 -2.63 -29.02
N VAL A 65 -25.60 -2.20 -27.80
CA VAL A 65 -26.64 -2.82 -26.97
C VAL A 65 -27.94 -2.04 -27.01
N THR A 66 -27.84 -0.72 -26.91
CA THR A 66 -29.02 0.15 -26.74
C THR A 66 -29.92 0.10 -27.98
N ILE A 67 -29.35 0.22 -29.20
CA ILE A 67 -30.15 0.24 -30.43
C ILE A 67 -30.91 -1.08 -30.64
N PRO A 68 -30.26 -2.27 -30.57
CA PRO A 68 -30.98 -3.54 -30.70
C PRO A 68 -32.10 -3.71 -29.66
N MET A 69 -31.87 -3.33 -28.40
CA MET A 69 -32.87 -3.46 -27.35
C MET A 69 -34.13 -2.63 -27.64
N TYR A 70 -34.00 -1.46 -28.26
CA TYR A 70 -35.16 -0.68 -28.70
C TYR A 70 -35.83 -1.24 -29.95
N THR A 71 -35.08 -1.87 -30.86
CA THR A 71 -35.69 -2.52 -32.04
C THR A 71 -36.63 -3.67 -31.66
N VAL A 72 -36.37 -4.38 -30.56
CA VAL A 72 -37.29 -5.40 -30.00
C VAL A 72 -38.69 -4.84 -29.74
N ARG A 73 -38.80 -3.55 -29.37
CA ARG A 73 -40.10 -2.93 -29.02
C ARG A 73 -40.93 -2.56 -30.24
N ILE A 74 -40.31 -2.44 -31.41
CA ILE A 74 -40.94 -1.94 -32.65
C ILE A 74 -41.30 -3.11 -33.57
N VAL A 75 -40.50 -4.19 -33.56
CA VAL A 75 -40.63 -5.34 -34.46
C VAL A 75 -41.56 -6.42 -33.85
N PRO A 76 -42.34 -7.15 -34.66
CA PRO A 76 -43.13 -8.29 -34.18
C PRO A 76 -42.29 -9.30 -33.37
N LYS A 77 -42.87 -9.80 -32.27
CA LYS A 77 -42.17 -10.66 -31.29
C LYS A 77 -41.47 -11.88 -31.91
N ASP A 78 -42.02 -12.42 -32.98
CA ASP A 78 -41.52 -13.63 -33.65
C ASP A 78 -40.17 -13.40 -34.36
N ILE A 79 -39.88 -12.17 -34.78
CA ILE A 79 -38.65 -11.80 -35.51
C ILE A 79 -37.73 -10.92 -34.64
N ALA A 80 -38.29 -10.27 -33.62
CA ALA A 80 -37.59 -9.31 -32.76
C ALA A 80 -36.29 -9.85 -32.12
N SER A 81 -36.27 -11.12 -31.70
CA SER A 81 -35.08 -11.75 -31.11
C SER A 81 -33.95 -11.93 -32.13
N ILE A 82 -34.28 -12.39 -33.34
CA ILE A 82 -33.34 -12.61 -34.45
C ILE A 82 -32.79 -11.26 -34.96
N THR A 83 -33.66 -10.25 -35.14
CA THR A 83 -33.26 -8.91 -35.59
C THR A 83 -32.35 -8.21 -34.58
N SER A 84 -32.61 -8.38 -33.29
CA SER A 84 -31.80 -7.72 -32.26
C SER A 84 -30.42 -8.38 -32.12
N PHE A 85 -30.37 -9.71 -32.18
CA PHE A 85 -29.09 -10.43 -32.16
C PHE A 85 -28.24 -10.09 -33.40
N SER A 86 -28.84 -10.02 -34.59
CA SER A 86 -28.12 -9.68 -35.81
C SER A 86 -27.61 -8.24 -35.79
N LEU A 87 -28.41 -7.28 -35.32
CA LEU A 87 -27.99 -5.89 -35.21
C LEU A 87 -26.86 -5.71 -34.19
N MET A 88 -26.94 -6.41 -33.04
CA MET A 88 -25.86 -6.42 -32.05
C MET A 88 -24.56 -7.00 -32.62
N ALA A 89 -24.66 -8.09 -33.39
CA ALA A 89 -23.51 -8.68 -34.08
C ALA A 89 -22.90 -7.71 -35.11
N VAL A 90 -23.71 -7.00 -35.90
CA VAL A 90 -23.23 -6.00 -36.87
C VAL A 90 -22.44 -4.89 -36.19
N PHE A 91 -22.98 -4.31 -35.11
CA PHE A 91 -22.28 -3.25 -34.37
C PHE A 91 -21.01 -3.76 -33.68
N ALA A 92 -21.01 -4.97 -33.13
CA ALA A 92 -19.82 -5.60 -32.55
C ALA A 92 -18.73 -5.86 -33.61
N ILE A 93 -19.11 -6.39 -34.78
CA ILE A 93 -18.19 -6.59 -35.90
C ILE A 93 -17.61 -5.25 -36.36
N LEU A 94 -18.45 -4.22 -36.53
CA LEU A 94 -18.00 -2.89 -36.95
C LEU A 94 -17.02 -2.28 -35.93
N ALA A 95 -17.31 -2.37 -34.63
CA ALA A 95 -16.40 -1.92 -33.59
C ALA A 95 -15.08 -2.69 -33.61
N SER A 96 -15.14 -4.02 -33.76
CA SER A 96 -13.94 -4.87 -33.86
C SER A 96 -13.10 -4.54 -35.10
N LEU A 97 -13.74 -4.18 -36.22
CA LEU A 97 -13.07 -3.77 -37.45
C LEU A 97 -12.39 -2.42 -37.28
N VAL A 98 -13.05 -1.44 -36.66
CA VAL A 98 -12.44 -0.12 -36.37
C VAL A 98 -11.23 -0.27 -35.45
N ILE A 99 -11.35 -1.04 -34.37
CA ILE A 99 -10.23 -1.31 -33.45
C ILE A 99 -9.13 -2.10 -34.15
N GLY A 100 -9.48 -3.10 -34.94
CA GLY A 100 -8.55 -3.96 -35.69
C GLY A 100 -7.79 -3.22 -36.78
N MET A 101 -8.47 -2.35 -37.55
CA MET A 101 -7.86 -1.50 -38.57
C MET A 101 -6.89 -0.50 -37.93
N TYR A 102 -7.28 0.10 -36.80
CA TYR A 102 -6.38 0.95 -36.02
C TYR A 102 -5.17 0.16 -35.50
N SER A 103 -5.38 -1.05 -34.98
CA SER A 103 -4.33 -1.94 -34.49
C SER A 103 -3.33 -2.30 -35.59
N TYR A 104 -3.85 -2.65 -36.77
CA TYR A 104 -3.06 -3.00 -37.96
C TYR A 104 -2.24 -1.81 -38.44
N HIS A 105 -2.86 -0.63 -38.58
CA HIS A 105 -2.17 0.60 -38.97
C HIS A 105 -1.04 0.93 -37.98
N ARG A 106 -1.30 0.81 -36.68
CA ARG A 106 -0.29 1.10 -35.65
C ARG A 106 0.88 0.11 -35.68
N LEU A 107 0.60 -1.19 -35.77
CA LEU A 107 1.64 -2.21 -35.72
C LEU A 107 2.51 -2.21 -36.98
N MET A 108 1.88 -2.11 -38.17
CA MET A 108 2.59 -2.26 -39.45
C MET A 108 3.24 -0.97 -39.93
N ILE A 109 2.62 0.19 -39.70
CA ILE A 109 3.09 1.47 -40.25
C ILE A 109 3.95 2.21 -39.21
N GLN A 110 3.51 2.25 -37.95
CA GLN A 110 4.21 2.99 -36.89
C GLN A 110 5.26 2.14 -36.15
N ARG A 111 5.31 0.80 -36.39
CA ARG A 111 6.26 -0.15 -35.78
C ARG A 111 6.34 -0.10 -34.25
N GLU A 112 5.28 0.37 -33.58
CA GLU A 112 5.22 0.46 -32.13
C GLU A 112 4.38 -0.68 -31.53
N PRO A 113 4.96 -1.57 -30.72
CA PRO A 113 4.24 -2.65 -30.05
C PRO A 113 3.54 -2.15 -28.77
N GLY A 114 2.67 -1.13 -28.88
CA GLY A 114 1.93 -0.64 -27.72
C GLY A 114 0.65 -1.44 -27.47
N ILE A 115 0.78 -2.70 -27.03
CA ILE A 115 -0.34 -3.63 -26.77
C ILE A 115 -1.35 -3.04 -25.77
N THR A 116 -0.89 -2.31 -24.77
CA THR A 116 -1.75 -1.71 -23.73
C THR A 116 -2.76 -0.72 -24.28
N THR A 117 -2.45 -0.02 -25.37
CA THR A 117 -3.39 0.91 -26.02
C THR A 117 -4.54 0.14 -26.67
N LEU A 118 -4.24 -1.01 -27.29
CA LEU A 118 -5.25 -1.86 -27.92
C LEU A 118 -6.19 -2.45 -26.86
N ILE A 119 -5.62 -2.93 -25.75
CA ILE A 119 -6.39 -3.42 -24.60
C ILE A 119 -7.26 -2.29 -24.02
N ALA A 120 -6.72 -1.08 -23.88
CA ALA A 120 -7.50 0.06 -23.37
C ALA A 120 -8.68 0.43 -24.29
N LEU A 121 -8.49 0.40 -25.62
CA LEU A 121 -9.57 0.64 -26.59
C LEU A 121 -10.66 -0.45 -26.49
N ALA A 122 -10.25 -1.72 -26.38
CA ALA A 122 -11.18 -2.83 -26.21
C ALA A 122 -11.97 -2.72 -24.88
N LEU A 123 -11.30 -2.41 -23.77
CA LEU A 123 -11.96 -2.21 -22.48
C LEU A 123 -12.92 -1.01 -22.49
N THR A 124 -12.57 0.05 -23.22
CA THR A 124 -13.42 1.23 -23.38
C THR A 124 -14.70 0.90 -24.14
N TYR A 125 -14.60 0.05 -25.16
CA TYR A 125 -15.78 -0.48 -25.85
C TYR A 125 -16.67 -1.30 -24.89
N VAL A 126 -16.08 -2.19 -24.10
CA VAL A 126 -16.81 -3.01 -23.10
C VAL A 126 -17.50 -2.14 -22.04
N ILE A 127 -16.86 -1.07 -21.56
CA ILE A 127 -17.47 -0.10 -20.65
C ILE A 127 -18.73 0.52 -21.29
N GLY A 128 -18.63 0.90 -22.56
CA GLY A 128 -19.76 1.39 -23.35
C GLY A 128 -20.91 0.38 -23.41
N VAL A 129 -20.60 -0.87 -23.72
CA VAL A 129 -21.57 -1.98 -23.72
C VAL A 129 -22.25 -2.12 -22.36
N GLY A 130 -21.49 -2.08 -21.25
CA GLY A 130 -22.03 -2.12 -19.89
C GLY A 130 -22.99 -0.97 -19.58
N ILE A 131 -22.69 0.25 -20.05
CA ILE A 131 -23.58 1.42 -19.91
C ILE A 131 -24.87 1.22 -20.72
N GLY A 132 -24.78 0.63 -21.91
CA GLY A 132 -25.94 0.23 -22.71
C GLY A 132 -26.82 -0.81 -22.02
N LEU A 133 -26.22 -1.75 -21.28
CA LEU A 133 -26.92 -2.75 -20.46
C LEU A 133 -27.54 -2.17 -19.17
N GLY A 134 -27.21 -0.93 -18.80
CA GLY A 134 -27.69 -0.28 -17.58
C GLY A 134 -26.76 -0.43 -16.36
N LEU A 135 -25.58 -1.03 -16.51
CA LEU A 135 -24.56 -1.19 -15.46
C LEU A 135 -23.74 0.10 -15.29
N LEU A 136 -24.43 1.20 -14.95
CA LEU A 136 -23.82 2.53 -14.93
C LEU A 136 -22.69 2.65 -13.91
N LEU A 137 -22.92 2.20 -12.68
CA LEU A 137 -21.95 2.34 -11.59
C LEU A 137 -20.71 1.49 -11.83
N GLU A 138 -20.90 0.25 -12.27
CA GLU A 138 -19.84 -0.71 -12.56
C GLU A 138 -18.98 -0.23 -13.73
N SER A 139 -19.60 0.26 -14.80
CA SER A 139 -18.88 0.81 -15.95
C SER A 139 -18.10 2.08 -15.60
N ILE A 140 -18.65 2.98 -14.78
CA ILE A 140 -17.93 4.17 -14.31
C ILE A 140 -16.76 3.76 -13.41
N ALA A 141 -16.98 2.85 -12.45
CA ALA A 141 -15.93 2.38 -11.54
C ALA A 141 -14.80 1.67 -12.31
N ALA A 142 -15.13 0.81 -13.27
CA ALA A 142 -14.17 0.16 -14.16
C ALA A 142 -13.39 1.20 -14.99
N SER A 143 -14.07 2.21 -15.54
CA SER A 143 -13.43 3.31 -16.26
C SER A 143 -12.41 4.05 -15.38
N VAL A 144 -12.76 4.38 -14.14
CA VAL A 144 -11.85 5.05 -13.19
C VAL A 144 -10.66 4.15 -12.86
N LEU A 145 -10.89 2.86 -12.58
CA LEU A 145 -9.83 1.89 -12.27
C LEU A 145 -8.86 1.73 -13.45
N ILE A 146 -9.37 1.61 -14.67
CA ILE A 146 -8.57 1.50 -15.89
C ILE A 146 -7.75 2.79 -16.07
N THR A 147 -8.36 3.97 -15.96
CA THR A 147 -7.63 5.24 -16.02
C THR A 147 -6.54 5.33 -14.96
N PHE A 148 -6.80 4.87 -13.73
CA PHE A 148 -5.83 4.84 -12.65
C PHE A 148 -4.65 3.89 -12.95
N MET A 149 -4.93 2.67 -13.43
CA MET A 149 -3.91 1.71 -13.85
C MET A 149 -3.06 2.21 -15.02
N LEU A 150 -3.67 2.94 -15.95
CA LEU A 150 -2.95 3.58 -17.05
C LEU A 150 -2.07 4.73 -16.53
N ALA A 151 -2.58 5.56 -15.62
CA ALA A 151 -1.87 6.71 -15.06
C ALA A 151 -0.69 6.32 -14.17
N ILE A 152 -0.78 5.22 -13.43
CA ILE A 152 0.29 4.77 -12.52
C ILE A 152 1.51 4.23 -13.28
N LYS A 153 1.34 3.79 -14.54
CA LYS A 153 2.41 3.23 -15.39
C LYS A 153 3.66 4.11 -15.39
N LEU A 154 3.50 5.43 -15.60
CA LEU A 154 4.63 6.37 -15.67
C LEU A 154 5.44 6.39 -14.36
N ARG A 155 4.76 6.33 -13.22
CA ARG A 155 5.42 6.30 -11.90
C ARG A 155 6.10 4.97 -11.63
N ILE A 156 5.51 3.85 -12.08
CA ILE A 156 6.12 2.53 -11.93
C ILE A 156 7.39 2.44 -12.77
N GLU A 157 7.38 2.90 -14.02
CA GLU A 157 8.58 2.90 -14.88
C GLU A 157 9.71 3.75 -14.28
N GLU A 158 9.39 4.94 -13.75
CA GLU A 158 10.36 5.76 -13.03
C GLU A 158 10.87 5.09 -11.75
N ALA A 159 9.98 4.48 -10.96
CA ALA A 159 10.37 3.77 -9.74
C ALA A 159 11.25 2.54 -10.04
N VAL A 160 10.94 1.80 -11.11
CA VAL A 160 11.72 0.65 -11.57
C VAL A 160 13.08 1.09 -12.10
N LYS A 161 13.20 2.24 -12.78
CA LYS A 161 14.50 2.79 -13.20
C LYS A 161 15.43 3.13 -12.03
N VAL A 162 14.88 3.48 -10.87
CA VAL A 162 15.66 3.75 -9.66
C VAL A 162 16.15 2.46 -8.99
N LEU A 163 15.48 1.34 -9.23
CA LEU A 163 15.79 0.04 -8.63
C LEU A 163 16.84 -0.71 -9.46
N THR A 164 17.89 -1.20 -8.80
CA THR A 164 18.80 -2.17 -9.43
C THR A 164 18.17 -3.55 -9.48
N TYR A 165 18.68 -4.43 -10.35
CA TYR A 165 18.20 -5.81 -10.45
C TYR A 165 18.36 -6.57 -9.11
N GLU A 166 19.45 -6.33 -8.37
CA GLU A 166 19.67 -6.93 -7.06
C GLU A 166 18.66 -6.45 -6.01
N GLU A 167 18.21 -5.19 -6.10
CA GLU A 167 17.19 -4.63 -5.22
C GLU A 167 15.82 -5.24 -5.51
N LEU A 168 15.47 -5.38 -6.79
CA LEU A 168 14.25 -6.07 -7.19
C LEU A 168 14.25 -7.53 -6.71
N LEU A 169 15.37 -8.23 -6.87
CA LEU A 169 15.53 -9.60 -6.38
C LEU A 169 15.35 -9.66 -4.86
N SER A 170 15.94 -8.73 -4.11
CA SER A 170 15.78 -8.65 -2.65
C SER A 170 14.32 -8.41 -2.23
N ALA A 171 13.60 -7.56 -2.95
CA ALA A 171 12.16 -7.34 -2.71
C ALA A 171 11.35 -8.60 -3.02
N LEU A 172 11.67 -9.32 -4.10
CA LEU A 172 11.01 -10.56 -4.47
C LEU A 172 11.29 -11.68 -3.47
N GLU A 173 12.53 -11.81 -2.98
CA GLU A 173 12.89 -12.75 -1.93
C GLU A 173 12.13 -12.47 -0.62
N ILE A 174 12.01 -11.19 -0.21
CA ILE A 174 11.14 -10.81 0.91
C ILE A 174 9.68 -11.21 0.59
N GLY A 175 9.20 -10.93 -0.62
CA GLY A 175 7.86 -11.30 -1.06
C GLY A 175 7.60 -12.81 -0.99
N ILE A 176 8.58 -13.63 -1.36
CA ILE A 176 8.53 -15.09 -1.21
C ILE A 176 8.41 -15.48 0.26
N ILE A 177 9.23 -14.90 1.15
CA ILE A 177 9.15 -15.18 2.58
C ILE A 177 7.77 -14.78 3.14
N VAL A 178 7.29 -13.60 2.75
CA VAL A 178 6.04 -13.02 3.26
C VAL A 178 4.79 -13.74 2.76
N PHE A 179 4.69 -13.94 1.45
CA PHE A 179 3.47 -14.39 0.80
C PHE A 179 3.46 -15.88 0.47
N LEU A 180 4.62 -16.48 0.16
CA LEU A 180 4.71 -17.90 -0.19
C LEU A 180 4.97 -18.77 1.04
N LEU A 181 5.96 -18.40 1.87
CA LEU A 181 6.31 -19.15 3.07
C LEU A 181 5.45 -18.75 4.27
N GLY A 182 4.98 -17.50 4.30
CA GLY A 182 4.18 -16.96 5.40
C GLY A 182 2.99 -17.81 5.81
N PRO A 183 2.14 -18.31 4.89
CA PRO A 183 1.03 -19.18 5.26
C PRO A 183 1.44 -20.44 6.04
N PHE A 184 2.65 -20.97 5.81
CA PHE A 184 3.17 -22.17 6.49
C PHE A 184 3.89 -21.84 7.80
N LEU A 185 4.48 -20.64 7.91
CA LEU A 185 5.24 -20.21 9.08
C LEU A 185 4.40 -19.41 10.09
N ALA A 186 3.34 -18.74 9.63
CA ALA A 186 2.41 -17.97 10.45
C ALA A 186 1.33 -18.84 11.12
N VAL A 187 1.69 -20.07 11.48
CA VAL A 187 0.82 -20.98 12.23
C VAL A 187 1.08 -20.73 13.72
N ASP A 188 0.01 -20.72 14.53
CA ASP A 188 0.09 -20.62 15.98
C ASP A 188 0.60 -21.95 16.58
N ILE A 189 1.88 -22.22 16.33
CA ILE A 189 2.63 -23.31 16.93
C ILE A 189 3.46 -22.71 18.04
N THR A 190 3.07 -23.03 19.27
CA THR A 190 3.83 -22.66 20.46
C THR A 190 4.73 -23.82 20.86
N ASP A 191 5.91 -23.52 21.42
CA ASP A 191 6.84 -24.57 21.85
C ASP A 191 6.20 -25.51 22.91
N PRO A 192 6.44 -26.83 22.85
CA PRO A 192 5.78 -27.79 23.74
C PRO A 192 6.20 -27.71 25.21
N TRP A 193 7.34 -27.08 25.52
CA TRP A 193 7.94 -27.13 26.85
C TRP A 193 7.50 -25.97 27.74
N LEU A 194 7.54 -24.75 27.22
CA LEU A 194 7.27 -23.53 27.97
C LEU A 194 5.98 -22.84 27.49
N HIS A 195 5.48 -23.15 26.29
CA HIS A 195 4.35 -22.45 25.66
C HIS A 195 4.58 -20.93 25.56
N VAL A 196 5.81 -20.51 25.27
CA VAL A 196 6.24 -19.10 25.26
C VAL A 196 6.63 -18.64 23.85
N ILE A 197 7.32 -19.50 23.11
CA ILE A 197 7.83 -19.19 21.79
C ILE A 197 6.75 -19.57 20.77
N ASN A 198 6.08 -18.56 20.23
CA ASN A 198 5.14 -18.72 19.12
C ASN A 198 5.87 -18.50 17.78
N LEU A 199 5.82 -19.49 16.90
CA LEU A 199 6.44 -19.45 15.57
C LEU A 199 5.95 -18.27 14.72
N ARG A 200 4.66 -17.93 14.81
CA ARG A 200 4.06 -16.79 14.13
C ARG A 200 4.68 -15.46 14.55
N ILE A 201 4.99 -15.30 15.84
CA ILE A 201 5.61 -14.09 16.40
C ILE A 201 7.06 -13.99 15.94
N LEU A 202 7.81 -15.10 16.00
CA LEU A 202 9.20 -15.15 15.53
C LEU A 202 9.31 -14.84 14.04
N TYR A 203 8.46 -15.48 13.23
CA TYR A 203 8.37 -15.23 11.80
C TYR A 203 8.00 -13.76 11.51
N GLY A 204 7.00 -13.22 12.21
CA GLY A 204 6.59 -11.82 12.08
C GLY A 204 7.72 -10.85 12.39
N PHE A 205 8.42 -11.05 13.50
CA PHE A 205 9.58 -10.24 13.89
C PHE A 205 10.69 -10.27 12.83
N PHE A 206 11.01 -11.47 12.33
CA PHE A 206 11.99 -11.66 11.27
C PHE A 206 11.60 -10.91 9.99
N VAL A 207 10.34 -11.04 9.55
CA VAL A 207 9.79 -10.34 8.38
C VAL A 207 9.86 -8.82 8.54
N ILE A 208 9.49 -8.31 9.72
CA ILE A 208 9.53 -6.87 10.01
C ILE A 208 10.96 -6.33 9.87
N ILE A 209 11.97 -7.03 10.39
CA ILE A 209 13.38 -6.63 10.23
C ILE A 209 13.77 -6.58 8.75
N LEU A 210 13.37 -7.57 7.95
CA LEU A 210 13.70 -7.60 6.52
C LEU A 210 13.05 -6.44 5.76
N ILE A 211 11.75 -6.21 5.97
CA ILE A 211 10.99 -5.12 5.33
C ILE A 211 11.57 -3.77 5.73
N LEU A 212 11.78 -3.53 7.02
CA LEU A 212 12.36 -2.28 7.50
C LEU A 212 13.78 -2.07 6.98
N SER A 213 14.60 -3.12 6.90
CA SER A 213 15.93 -3.02 6.29
C SER A 213 15.85 -2.60 4.82
N TYR A 214 14.97 -3.23 4.05
CA TYR A 214 14.78 -2.91 2.63
C TYR A 214 14.23 -1.50 2.41
N VAL A 215 13.15 -1.12 3.12
CA VAL A 215 12.53 0.20 3.02
C VAL A 215 13.51 1.30 3.46
N GLY A 216 14.23 1.09 4.57
CA GLY A 216 15.26 2.02 5.03
C GLY A 216 16.35 2.24 3.99
N TYR A 217 16.82 1.16 3.34
CA TYR A 217 17.77 1.23 2.23
C TYR A 217 17.21 2.06 1.05
N ILE A 218 16.01 1.74 0.57
CA ILE A 218 15.39 2.43 -0.57
C ILE A 218 15.16 3.92 -0.27
N LEU A 219 14.72 4.26 0.95
CA LEU A 219 14.51 5.65 1.36
C LEU A 219 15.82 6.44 1.40
N VAL A 220 16.91 5.87 1.91
CA VAL A 220 18.21 6.53 1.88
C VAL A 220 18.73 6.69 0.46
N LYS A 221 18.52 5.71 -0.42
CA LYS A 221 18.90 5.81 -1.84
C LYS A 221 18.10 6.90 -2.58
N ALA A 222 16.78 6.96 -2.37
CA ALA A 222 15.87 7.86 -3.12
C ALA A 222 15.86 9.30 -2.59
N LEU A 223 15.80 9.48 -1.27
CA LEU A 223 15.61 10.78 -0.60
C LEU A 223 16.87 11.25 0.13
N GLY A 224 17.93 10.45 0.09
CA GLY A 224 19.21 10.75 0.71
C GLY A 224 19.23 10.60 2.23
N PRO A 225 20.34 11.02 2.86
CA PRO A 225 20.58 10.98 4.30
C PRO A 225 19.47 11.42 5.25
N ARG A 226 18.68 12.43 4.86
CA ARG A 226 17.64 13.02 5.72
C ARG A 226 16.42 12.11 5.86
N ALA A 227 16.24 11.19 4.92
CA ALA A 227 15.18 10.19 4.97
C ALA A 227 15.34 9.24 6.14
N LEU A 228 16.58 9.03 6.60
CA LEU A 228 16.89 8.11 7.69
C LEU A 228 16.17 8.49 8.99
N THR A 229 16.09 9.78 9.34
CA THR A 229 15.40 10.20 10.57
C THR A 229 13.89 9.97 10.49
N TYR A 230 13.29 10.20 9.32
CA TYR A 230 11.86 9.92 9.11
C TYR A 230 11.59 8.43 9.12
N PHE A 231 12.41 7.65 8.41
CA PHE A 231 12.37 6.20 8.45
C PHE A 231 12.52 5.67 9.88
N ALA A 232 13.44 6.22 10.66
CA ALA A 232 13.62 5.87 12.06
C ALA A 232 12.39 6.12 12.90
N PHE A 233 11.80 7.29 12.74
CA PHE A 233 10.61 7.66 13.48
C PHE A 233 9.41 6.77 13.09
N PHE A 234 9.07 6.69 11.81
CA PHE A 234 7.93 5.87 11.37
C PHE A 234 8.17 4.38 11.57
N GLY A 235 9.39 3.90 11.36
CA GLY A 235 9.77 2.53 11.68
C GLY A 235 9.64 2.25 13.18
N GLY A 236 10.05 3.18 14.05
CA GLY A 236 9.90 3.05 15.50
C GLY A 236 8.44 3.07 15.98
N LEU A 237 7.52 3.69 15.22
CA LEU A 237 6.08 3.58 15.45
C LEU A 237 5.54 2.20 15.12
N VAL A 238 6.20 1.46 14.22
CA VAL A 238 5.82 0.09 13.88
C VAL A 238 6.50 -0.89 14.85
N HIS A 239 7.84 -0.86 14.89
CA HIS A 239 8.67 -1.72 15.73
C HIS A 239 10.04 -1.05 15.97
N SER A 240 10.31 -0.64 17.20
CA SER A 240 11.51 0.14 17.55
C SER A 240 12.78 -0.70 17.51
N GLU A 241 12.76 -1.93 18.02
CA GLU A 241 13.89 -2.85 18.05
C GLU A 241 14.35 -3.19 16.64
N ALA A 242 13.41 -3.60 15.76
CA ALA A 242 13.72 -3.90 14.37
C ALA A 242 14.23 -2.67 13.61
N THR A 243 13.70 -1.48 13.92
CA THR A 243 14.12 -0.22 13.30
C THR A 243 15.51 0.21 13.75
N VAL A 244 15.82 0.11 15.04
CA VAL A 244 17.15 0.40 15.61
C VAL A 244 18.19 -0.53 14.99
N ILE A 245 17.89 -1.82 14.87
CA ILE A 245 18.78 -2.81 14.23
C ILE A 245 18.99 -2.45 12.76
N SER A 246 17.91 -2.18 12.03
CA SER A 246 17.96 -1.79 10.61
C SER A 246 18.83 -0.55 10.39
N ILE A 247 18.62 0.51 11.18
CA ILE A 247 19.36 1.78 11.07
C ILE A 247 20.82 1.62 11.45
N THR A 248 21.09 0.95 12.58
CA THR A 248 22.46 0.71 13.05
C THR A 248 23.24 0.02 11.95
N ARG A 249 22.66 -1.05 11.38
CA ARG A 249 23.30 -1.79 10.30
C ARG A 249 23.54 -0.94 9.06
N LEU A 250 22.50 -0.26 8.59
CA LEU A 250 22.57 0.56 7.38
C LEU A 250 23.62 1.66 7.53
N CYS A 251 23.64 2.36 8.65
CA CYS A 251 24.58 3.44 8.91
C CYS A 251 25.99 2.94 9.17
N SER A 252 26.18 1.79 9.84
CA SER A 252 27.51 1.18 10.00
C SER A 252 28.12 0.83 8.63
N ARG A 253 27.34 0.27 7.70
CA ARG A 253 27.80 0.01 6.32
C ARG A 253 28.18 1.29 5.58
N LEU A 254 27.49 2.38 5.87
CA LEU A 254 27.75 3.70 5.28
C LEU A 254 28.85 4.49 6.01
N ASN A 255 29.47 3.95 7.07
CA ASN A 255 30.37 4.68 7.98
C ASN A 255 29.77 5.95 8.59
N ARG A 256 28.45 5.94 8.85
CA ARG A 256 27.64 7.07 9.35
C ARG A 256 27.24 6.90 10.80
N TYR A 257 28.22 6.70 11.68
CA TYR A 257 27.97 6.40 13.10
C TYR A 257 27.16 7.48 13.85
N LYS A 258 27.31 8.76 13.49
CA LYS A 258 26.54 9.86 14.10
C LYS A 258 25.04 9.77 13.77
N ASP A 259 24.71 9.29 12.58
CA ASP A 259 23.32 9.15 12.13
C ASP A 259 22.61 7.97 12.79
N ILE A 260 23.37 6.99 13.32
CA ILE A 260 22.84 5.93 14.19
C ILE A 260 22.23 6.56 15.43
N ILE A 261 22.94 7.46 16.11
CA ILE A 261 22.48 8.09 17.35
C ILE A 261 21.17 8.85 17.10
N VAL A 262 21.14 9.70 16.06
CA VAL A 262 19.95 10.47 15.70
C VAL A 262 18.79 9.55 15.30
N GLY A 263 19.06 8.48 14.57
CA GLY A 263 18.06 7.49 14.19
C GLY A 263 17.51 6.71 15.38
N VAL A 264 18.36 6.24 16.28
CA VAL A 264 17.96 5.56 17.52
C VAL A 264 17.09 6.46 18.37
N ILE A 265 17.49 7.72 18.59
CA ILE A 265 16.67 8.70 19.33
C ILE A 265 15.32 8.90 18.65
N ALA A 266 15.27 9.00 17.33
CA ALA A 266 14.02 9.16 16.59
C ALA A 266 13.11 7.91 16.70
N ALA A 267 13.68 6.70 16.59
CA ALA A 267 12.95 5.45 16.75
C ALA A 267 12.43 5.25 18.18
N THR A 268 13.24 5.55 19.19
CA THR A 268 12.83 5.51 20.60
C THR A 268 11.78 6.57 20.91
N SER A 269 11.90 7.79 20.36
CA SER A 269 10.89 8.84 20.54
C SER A 269 9.54 8.41 19.95
N ALA A 270 9.56 7.77 18.78
CA ALA A 270 8.37 7.19 18.17
C ALA A 270 7.78 6.05 19.02
N MET A 271 8.61 5.15 19.54
CA MET A 271 8.17 4.09 20.44
C MET A 271 7.43 4.64 21.67
N VAL A 272 7.99 5.68 22.31
CA VAL A 272 7.41 6.34 23.48
C VAL A 272 6.05 6.94 23.13
N LEU A 273 5.94 7.62 21.98
CA LEU A 273 4.66 8.13 21.48
C LEU A 273 3.64 7.02 21.25
N ARG A 274 4.02 5.96 20.52
CA ARG A 274 3.16 4.82 20.24
C ARG A 274 2.64 4.19 21.53
N ASN A 275 3.52 3.91 22.48
CA ASN A 275 3.17 3.28 23.75
C ASN A 275 2.24 4.18 24.59
N MET A 276 2.45 5.50 24.59
CA MET A 276 1.53 6.45 25.21
C MET A 276 0.11 6.32 24.62
N PHE A 277 -0.01 6.29 23.29
CA PHE A 277 -1.31 6.13 22.63
C PHE A 277 -1.94 4.76 22.91
N LEU A 278 -1.15 3.68 22.91
CA LEU A 278 -1.64 2.34 23.24
C LEU A 278 -2.22 2.29 24.66
N ILE A 279 -1.47 2.77 25.65
CA ILE A 279 -1.93 2.76 27.05
C ILE A 279 -3.16 3.64 27.22
N LEU A 280 -3.17 4.85 26.66
CA LEU A 280 -4.36 5.73 26.73
C LEU A 280 -5.58 5.11 26.05
N GLY A 281 -5.40 4.43 24.91
CA GLY A 281 -6.49 3.73 24.21
C GLY A 281 -7.02 2.55 25.00
N LEU A 282 -6.14 1.73 25.58
CA LEU A 282 -6.51 0.60 26.44
C LEU A 282 -7.23 1.05 27.70
N LEU A 283 -6.77 2.14 28.31
CA LEU A 283 -7.39 2.73 29.49
C LEU A 283 -8.78 3.29 29.16
N ALA A 284 -8.95 3.96 28.02
CA ALA A 284 -10.25 4.45 27.57
C ALA A 284 -11.29 3.34 27.39
N LEU A 285 -10.86 2.12 27.03
CA LEU A 285 -11.74 0.96 26.86
C LEU A 285 -12.10 0.27 28.19
N THR A 286 -11.28 0.41 29.22
CA THR A 286 -11.41 -0.30 30.50
C THR A 286 -11.83 0.59 31.66
N ALA A 287 -11.76 1.91 31.51
CA ALA A 287 -12.08 2.86 32.56
C ALA A 287 -13.58 2.91 32.90
N THR A 288 -13.93 2.44 34.10
CA THR A 288 -15.21 2.75 34.75
C THR A 288 -15.23 4.22 35.16
N HIS A 289 -16.32 4.93 34.83
CA HIS A 289 -16.52 6.35 35.16
C HIS A 289 -16.25 6.64 36.65
N GLY A 290 -15.14 7.32 36.94
CA GLY A 290 -14.87 7.88 38.27
C GLY A 290 -13.49 7.61 38.88
N MET A 291 -12.69 6.71 38.30
CA MET A 291 -11.31 6.49 38.77
C MET A 291 -10.30 7.11 37.79
N TRP A 292 -9.18 7.64 38.33
CA TRP A 292 -7.90 7.89 37.64
C TRP A 292 -7.61 9.26 36.97
N THR A 293 -8.17 10.40 37.39
CA THR A 293 -7.72 11.69 36.81
C THR A 293 -6.27 12.07 37.19
N GLN A 294 -5.82 11.73 38.40
CA GLN A 294 -4.46 12.05 38.86
C GLN A 294 -3.39 11.14 38.26
N ASP A 295 -3.61 9.82 38.22
CA ASP A 295 -2.61 8.87 37.72
C ASP A 295 -2.40 8.97 36.20
N ILE A 296 -3.48 9.23 35.43
CA ILE A 296 -3.37 9.53 34.00
C ILE A 296 -2.54 10.80 33.79
N THR A 297 -2.73 11.82 34.63
CA THR A 297 -1.97 13.07 34.53
C THR A 297 -0.50 12.83 34.78
N ILE A 298 -0.15 12.07 35.83
CA ILE A 298 1.25 11.71 36.14
C ILE A 298 1.86 10.90 35.00
N MET A 299 1.14 9.90 34.47
CA MET A 299 1.59 9.08 33.35
C MET A 299 1.86 9.92 32.09
N VAL A 300 0.90 10.77 31.69
CA VAL A 300 1.06 11.63 30.51
C VAL A 300 2.23 12.59 30.70
N LEU A 301 2.42 13.16 31.90
CA LEU A 301 3.58 13.99 32.21
C LEU A 301 4.89 13.22 32.07
N SER A 302 4.99 11.97 32.56
CA SER A 302 6.17 11.13 32.39
C SER A 302 6.51 10.83 30.93
N PHE A 303 5.50 10.57 30.09
CA PHE A 303 5.67 10.41 28.65
C PHE A 303 6.14 11.71 27.98
N LEU A 304 5.52 12.84 28.31
CA LEU A 304 5.89 14.15 27.76
C LEU A 304 7.31 14.56 28.13
N ILE A 305 7.75 14.29 29.36
CA ILE A 305 9.14 14.52 29.79
C ILE A 305 10.09 13.66 28.96
N SER A 306 9.79 12.38 28.79
CA SER A 306 10.62 11.45 27.99
C SER A 306 10.75 11.89 26.53
N ILE A 307 9.64 12.31 25.90
CA ILE A 307 9.62 12.87 24.54
C ILE A 307 10.41 14.18 24.47
N SER A 308 10.28 15.04 25.47
CA SER A 308 10.97 16.33 25.53
C SER A 308 12.49 16.15 25.64
N ILE A 309 12.95 15.20 26.46
CA ILE A 309 14.36 14.82 26.58
C ILE A 309 14.86 14.28 25.23
N GLY A 310 14.13 13.35 24.60
CA GLY A 310 14.48 12.81 23.29
C GLY A 310 14.58 13.91 22.21
N ALA A 311 13.63 14.85 22.20
CA ALA A 311 13.64 15.99 21.29
C ALA A 311 14.80 16.95 21.55
N LEU A 312 15.17 17.17 22.81
CA LEU A 312 16.31 18.02 23.19
C LEU A 312 17.63 17.39 22.72
N ILE A 313 17.87 16.13 23.06
CA ILE A 313 19.08 15.39 22.65
C ILE A 313 19.14 15.33 21.12
N GLY A 314 18.03 15.03 20.45
CA GLY A 314 17.96 15.00 18.99
C GLY A 314 18.26 16.36 18.33
N LYS A 315 17.86 17.48 18.96
CA LYS A 315 18.23 18.83 18.49
C LYS A 315 19.71 19.14 18.70
N LEU A 316 20.30 18.72 19.82
CA LEU A 316 21.72 18.90 20.11
C LEU A 316 22.59 18.11 19.12
N GLU A 317 22.26 16.84 18.88
CA GLU A 317 22.98 15.97 17.95
C GLU A 317 22.83 16.43 16.48
N LYS A 318 21.65 16.91 16.08
CA LYS A 318 21.45 17.49 14.74
C LYS A 318 22.32 18.72 14.47
N ARG A 319 22.79 19.45 15.49
CA ARG A 319 23.74 20.56 15.33
C ARG A 319 25.17 20.08 15.08
N TYR A 320 25.52 18.86 15.49
CA TYR A 320 26.85 18.25 15.31
C TYR A 320 26.93 17.25 14.14
N ALA A 321 25.78 16.85 13.58
CA ALA A 321 25.70 16.09 12.34
C ALA A 321 26.09 16.98 11.15
N ALA A 322 27.39 16.98 10.82
CA ALA A 322 27.94 17.73 9.71
C ALA A 322 27.19 17.45 8.40
N LYS A 323 26.95 18.50 7.60
CA LYS A 323 26.45 18.44 6.22
C LYS A 323 27.50 17.75 5.33
N VAL A 324 27.66 16.44 5.45
CA VAL A 324 28.54 15.67 4.56
C VAL A 324 27.75 15.42 3.28
N LYS A 325 28.18 16.06 2.18
CA LYS A 325 27.68 15.74 0.84
C LYS A 325 28.12 14.32 0.51
N VAL A 326 27.15 13.47 0.16
CA VAL A 326 27.41 12.10 -0.28
C VAL A 326 27.90 12.16 -1.72
N THR A 327 29.17 11.84 -1.93
CA THR A 327 29.78 11.59 -3.25
C THR A 327 30.40 10.20 -3.35
N GLN A 328 30.22 9.33 -2.37
CA GLN A 328 30.63 7.93 -2.51
C GLN A 328 29.46 7.13 -3.07
N GLU A 329 29.70 6.54 -4.23
CA GLU A 329 28.87 5.49 -4.82
C GLU A 329 28.51 4.48 -3.74
N LEU A 330 27.22 4.24 -3.58
CA LEU A 330 26.69 3.20 -2.71
C LEU A 330 27.12 1.85 -3.30
N THR A 331 28.36 1.43 -3.06
CA THR A 331 28.80 0.04 -3.26
C THR A 331 28.21 -0.80 -2.13
N ILE A 332 26.88 -0.83 -2.06
CA ILE A 332 26.15 -1.63 -1.09
C ILE A 332 25.94 -3.00 -1.71
N GLU A 333 26.71 -3.98 -1.25
CA GLU A 333 26.32 -5.38 -1.38
C GLU A 333 24.99 -5.62 -0.65
N LYS A 334 24.03 -6.16 -1.41
CA LYS A 334 22.69 -6.66 -1.03
C LYS A 334 21.91 -5.80 0.00
N PRO A 335 20.80 -5.16 -0.40
CA PRO A 335 19.93 -4.33 0.44
C PRO A 335 19.45 -5.01 1.72
N VAL A 336 19.26 -6.32 1.65
CA VAL A 336 18.77 -7.17 2.73
C VAL A 336 19.88 -8.14 3.11
N SER A 337 20.07 -8.38 4.40
CA SER A 337 20.92 -9.51 4.80
C SER A 337 20.29 -10.33 5.91
N TYR A 338 19.81 -11.49 5.48
CA TYR A 338 19.17 -12.53 6.25
C TYR A 338 19.99 -12.95 7.47
N GLY A 339 21.32 -13.04 7.34
CA GLY A 339 22.20 -13.45 8.43
C GLY A 339 22.10 -12.55 9.68
N LEU A 340 21.90 -11.23 9.53
CA LEU A 340 21.69 -10.38 10.71
C LEU A 340 20.26 -10.45 11.21
N ALA A 341 19.27 -10.53 10.34
CA ALA A 341 17.88 -10.71 10.77
C ALA A 341 17.74 -11.99 11.60
N LEU A 342 18.44 -13.06 11.22
CA LEU A 342 18.49 -14.32 11.94
C LEU A 342 19.26 -14.21 13.27
N LYS A 343 20.40 -13.51 13.29
CA LYS A 343 21.11 -13.21 14.55
C LYS A 343 20.25 -12.38 15.51
N ALA A 344 19.56 -11.36 15.02
CA ALA A 344 18.65 -10.53 15.80
C ALA A 344 17.48 -11.36 16.35
N LEU A 345 16.90 -12.24 15.53
CA LEU A 345 15.86 -13.17 15.95
C LEU A 345 16.37 -14.12 17.06
N LEU A 346 17.58 -14.64 16.94
CA LEU A 346 18.19 -15.49 17.98
C LEU A 346 18.36 -14.74 19.30
N VAL A 347 18.85 -13.50 19.26
CA VAL A 347 18.96 -12.66 20.46
C VAL A 347 17.58 -12.43 21.08
N PHE A 348 16.57 -12.13 20.26
CA PHE A 348 15.19 -11.98 20.72
C PHE A 348 14.67 -13.24 21.45
N ILE A 349 14.91 -14.44 20.88
CA ILE A 349 14.52 -15.72 21.50
C ILE A 349 15.18 -15.90 22.87
N VAL A 350 16.49 -15.65 22.97
CA VAL A 350 17.24 -15.82 24.23
C VAL A 350 16.68 -14.92 25.32
N VAL A 351 16.42 -13.66 24.98
CA VAL A 351 15.90 -12.67 25.92
C VAL A 351 14.46 -12.97 26.33
N LEU A 352 13.62 -13.42 25.38
CA LEU A 352 12.25 -13.86 25.66
C LEU A 352 12.23 -15.00 26.67
N LEU A 353 13.05 -16.04 26.44
CA LEU A 353 13.17 -17.19 27.36
C LEU A 353 13.59 -16.74 28.76
N ALA A 354 14.63 -15.91 28.87
CA ALA A 354 15.11 -15.41 30.16
C ALA A 354 14.01 -14.66 30.94
N THR A 355 13.21 -13.84 30.22
CA THR A 355 12.14 -13.04 30.82
C THR A 355 10.99 -13.91 31.32
N THR A 356 10.59 -14.93 30.56
CA THR A 356 9.47 -15.81 30.96
C THR A 356 9.82 -16.71 32.14
N PHE A 357 11.06 -17.22 32.20
CA PHE A 357 11.53 -17.95 33.38
C PHE A 357 11.46 -17.10 34.65
N ALA A 358 11.81 -15.82 34.57
CA ALA A 358 11.72 -14.90 35.71
C ALA A 358 10.27 -14.63 36.14
N SER A 359 9.34 -14.51 35.20
CA SER A 359 7.92 -14.24 35.47
C SER A 359 7.22 -15.39 36.20
N ASN A 360 7.48 -16.63 35.82
CA ASN A 360 6.79 -17.82 36.36
C ASN A 360 7.10 -18.10 37.85
N ILE A 361 8.16 -17.53 38.42
CA ILE A 361 8.61 -17.87 39.78
C ILE A 361 7.96 -16.98 40.86
N ALA A 362 7.49 -15.76 40.53
CA ALA A 362 7.32 -14.70 41.54
C ALA A 362 5.91 -14.05 41.67
N GLY A 363 4.86 -14.51 40.97
CA GLY A 363 3.47 -14.04 41.18
C GLY A 363 3.25 -12.55 40.85
N GLU A 364 2.50 -11.78 41.67
CA GLU A 364 2.26 -10.32 41.45
C GLU A 364 3.53 -9.46 41.54
N LEU A 365 4.42 -9.77 42.50
CA LEU A 365 5.77 -9.19 42.53
C LEU A 365 6.57 -9.61 41.28
N GLY A 366 6.30 -10.82 40.78
CA GLY A 366 6.76 -11.30 39.49
C GLY A 366 6.21 -10.48 38.33
N VAL A 367 4.95 -10.05 38.36
CA VAL A 367 4.37 -9.14 37.34
C VAL A 367 5.11 -7.81 37.35
N LEU A 368 5.28 -7.16 38.51
CA LEU A 368 6.01 -5.89 38.60
C LEU A 368 7.49 -6.02 38.20
N ALA A 369 8.20 -7.03 38.70
CA ALA A 369 9.60 -7.28 38.35
C ALA A 369 9.76 -7.66 36.88
N SER A 370 8.86 -8.49 36.35
CA SER A 370 8.84 -8.86 34.93
C SER A 370 8.42 -7.70 34.03
N SER A 371 7.65 -6.72 34.51
CA SER A 371 7.36 -5.51 33.74
C SER A 371 8.57 -4.57 33.66
N ILE A 372 9.40 -4.50 34.71
CA ILE A 372 10.66 -3.75 34.66
C ILE A 372 11.63 -4.41 33.68
N ILE A 373 11.87 -5.72 33.82
CA ILE A 373 12.80 -6.46 32.97
C ILE A 373 12.23 -6.58 31.55
N GLY A 374 10.99 -7.02 31.40
CA GLY A 374 10.28 -7.16 30.15
C GLY A 374 10.11 -5.84 29.41
N GLY A 375 9.95 -4.72 30.12
CA GLY A 375 9.92 -3.39 29.51
C GLY A 375 11.25 -2.98 28.86
N LEU A 376 12.39 -3.46 29.39
CA LEU A 376 13.71 -3.28 28.76
C LEU A 376 13.89 -4.13 27.50
N VAL A 377 13.13 -5.22 27.40
CA VAL A 377 13.18 -6.18 26.28
C VAL A 377 12.21 -5.78 25.17
N SER A 378 10.95 -5.60 25.54
CA SER A 378 9.84 -5.20 24.68
C SER A 378 8.75 -4.53 25.52
N ALA A 379 8.71 -3.21 25.42
CA ALA A 379 7.69 -2.41 26.10
C ALA A 379 6.26 -2.78 25.64
N GLU A 380 6.08 -3.19 24.37
CA GLU A 380 4.78 -3.58 23.83
C GLU A 380 4.24 -4.87 24.44
N ALA A 381 5.07 -5.91 24.45
CA ALA A 381 4.70 -7.20 25.04
C ALA A 381 4.32 -7.02 26.52
N THR A 382 5.02 -6.14 27.22
CA THR A 382 4.74 -5.81 28.62
C THR A 382 3.37 -5.14 28.78
N ILE A 383 3.09 -4.08 28.01
CA ILE A 383 1.81 -3.35 28.05
C ILE A 383 0.63 -4.30 27.79
N PHE A 384 0.71 -5.13 26.75
CA PHE A 384 -0.36 -6.06 26.42
C PHE A 384 -0.50 -7.21 27.43
N SER A 385 0.61 -7.71 27.99
CA SER A 385 0.56 -8.78 28.99
C SER A 385 -0.11 -8.31 30.28
N VAL A 386 0.25 -7.11 30.77
CA VAL A 386 -0.37 -6.50 31.95
C VAL A 386 -1.86 -6.26 31.71
N ASN A 387 -2.23 -5.69 30.55
CA ASN A 387 -3.62 -5.45 30.21
C ASN A 387 -4.44 -6.76 30.12
N SER A 388 -3.88 -7.81 29.52
CA SER A 388 -4.52 -9.13 29.43
C SER A 388 -4.76 -9.75 30.82
N LEU A 389 -3.77 -9.65 31.72
CA LEU A 389 -3.91 -10.11 33.11
C LEU A 389 -4.98 -9.32 33.88
N GLN A 390 -5.11 -8.02 33.63
CA GLN A 390 -6.14 -7.17 34.22
C GLN A 390 -7.54 -7.55 33.71
N ILE A 391 -7.72 -7.72 32.40
CA ILE A 391 -8.99 -8.16 31.80
C ILE A 391 -9.40 -9.55 32.30
N ALA A 392 -8.42 -10.44 32.48
CA ALA A 392 -8.64 -11.77 33.06
C ALA A 392 -8.93 -11.77 34.57
N GLY A 393 -8.93 -10.59 35.22
CA GLY A 393 -9.18 -10.44 36.66
C GLY A 393 -8.08 -11.04 37.55
N LYS A 394 -6.89 -11.31 37.00
CA LYS A 394 -5.76 -11.90 37.75
C LYS A 394 -4.95 -10.87 38.53
N ILE A 395 -5.00 -9.61 38.12
CA ILE A 395 -4.37 -8.48 38.82
C ILE A 395 -5.39 -7.35 38.97
N GLY A 396 -5.33 -6.63 40.10
CA GLY A 396 -6.17 -5.45 40.33
C GLY A 396 -5.71 -4.24 39.50
N GLY A 397 -6.62 -3.30 39.24
CA GLY A 397 -6.32 -2.07 38.47
C GLY A 397 -5.30 -1.12 39.11
N ASN A 398 -4.91 -1.36 40.37
CA ASN A 398 -3.83 -0.61 41.02
C ASN A 398 -2.43 -1.18 40.70
N VAL A 399 -2.35 -2.43 40.25
CA VAL A 399 -1.10 -3.13 39.90
C VAL A 399 -0.85 -3.07 38.38
N ALA A 400 -1.93 -3.02 37.60
CA ALA A 400 -1.90 -2.81 36.15
C ALA A 400 -1.58 -1.36 35.80
#